data_AF-A0A7W9WW32-F1
#
_entry.id   AF-A0A7W9WW32-F1
#
_cell.length_a   1.000
_cell.length_b   1.000
_cell.length_c   1.000
_cell.angle_alpha   90.00
_cell.angle_beta   90.00
_cell.angle_gamma   90.00
#
_symmetry.space_group_name_H-M   'P 1'
#
loop_
_entity.id
_entity.type
_entity.pdbx_description
1 polymer ?
#
loop_
_entity_poly.entity_id
_entity_poly.type
_entity_poly.pdbx_seq_one_letter_code
_entity_poly.pdbx_strand_id
1 'polypeptide(L)'
;MELATLAPLLADPHSRFFSLQFGALTEAERAILARHDVVDAARSIRSFADLADIVMQLDLVITIDSAPAHLCGALDVPVWTLLARVHACTRARLALGRRRATHDAALSVDAPVPPEGIRRLANRGGRSVCGTRAH
;
A
#
# COMPACT_ATOMS: atom_id res chain seq x y z
N MET A 1 -2.35 -3.79 -14.00
CA MET A 1 -2.79 -2.43 -13.64
C MET A 1 -1.77 -1.49 -14.24
N GLU A 2 -2.20 -0.42 -14.93
CA GLU A 2 -1.29 0.57 -15.50
C GLU A 2 -0.82 1.55 -14.42
N LEU A 3 0.46 1.93 -14.44
CA LEU A 3 1.03 2.91 -13.51
C LEU A 3 0.26 4.25 -13.54
N ALA A 4 -0.28 4.62 -14.70
CA ALA A 4 -1.09 5.82 -14.89
C ALA A 4 -2.32 5.89 -13.96
N THR A 5 -2.83 4.75 -13.48
CA THR A 5 -3.96 4.72 -12.52
C THR A 5 -3.58 5.31 -11.16
N LEU A 6 -2.28 5.33 -10.82
CA LEU A 6 -1.77 5.92 -9.59
C LEU A 6 -1.46 7.42 -9.71
N ALA A 7 -1.67 8.03 -10.88
CA ALA A 7 -1.35 9.46 -11.09
C ALA A 7 -1.98 10.42 -10.05
N PRO A 8 -3.22 10.23 -9.55
CA PRO A 8 -3.77 11.09 -8.51
C PRO A 8 -3.00 11.02 -7.18
N LEU A 9 -2.43 9.86 -6.85
CA LEU A 9 -1.59 9.67 -5.67
C LEU A 9 -0.23 10.34 -5.88
N LEU A 10 0.38 10.16 -7.05
CA LEU A 10 1.67 10.74 -7.41
C LEU A 10 1.63 12.27 -7.60
N ALA A 11 0.44 12.87 -7.65
CA ALA A 11 0.26 14.32 -7.78
C ALA A 11 0.21 15.05 -6.43
N ASP A 12 0.29 14.33 -5.30
CA ASP A 12 0.29 14.94 -3.97
C ASP A 12 1.56 15.80 -3.74
N PRO A 13 1.44 17.11 -3.47
CA PRO A 13 2.60 17.99 -3.32
C PRO A 13 3.32 17.83 -1.98
N HIS A 14 2.76 17.09 -1.02
CA HIS A 14 3.33 16.89 0.31
C HIS A 14 4.19 15.63 0.41
N SER A 15 4.18 14.80 -0.63
CA SER A 15 4.85 13.51 -0.66
C SER A 15 5.91 13.47 -1.74
N ARG A 16 7.06 12.86 -1.44
CA ARG A 16 8.08 12.55 -2.43
C ARG A 16 8.09 11.05 -2.68
N PHE A 17 7.99 10.66 -3.95
CA PHE A 17 7.91 9.26 -4.33
C PHE A 17 9.24 8.72 -4.84
N PHE A 18 9.54 7.49 -4.44
CA PHE A 18 10.70 6.72 -4.90
C PHE A 18 10.19 5.41 -5.51
N SER A 19 10.61 5.13 -6.73
CA SER A 19 10.32 3.85 -7.39
C SER A 19 11.33 2.80 -6.94
N LEU A 20 10.80 1.70 -6.37
CA LEU A 20 11.54 0.48 -6.04
C LEU A 20 11.26 -0.64 -7.06
N GLN A 21 10.72 -0.31 -8.23
CA GLN A 21 10.34 -1.29 -9.24
C GLN A 21 11.57 -1.93 -9.88
N PHE A 22 11.74 -3.23 -9.64
CA PHE A 22 12.81 -4.01 -10.26
C PHE A 22 12.57 -4.22 -11.76
N GLY A 23 13.64 -4.16 -12.53
CA GLY A 23 13.64 -4.42 -13.97
C GLY A 23 13.64 -3.15 -14.82
N ALA A 24 13.50 -3.34 -16.13
CA ALA A 24 13.48 -2.23 -17.07
C ALA A 24 12.10 -1.57 -17.06
N LEU A 25 12.08 -0.27 -16.75
CA LEU A 25 10.89 0.55 -16.96
C LEU A 25 10.60 0.65 -18.47
N THR A 26 9.33 0.66 -18.82
CA THR A 26 8.85 1.05 -20.15
C THR A 26 8.99 2.55 -20.35
N GLU A 27 8.88 3.01 -21.60
CA GLU A 27 8.92 4.46 -21.90
C GLU A 27 7.73 5.19 -21.26
N ALA A 28 6.55 4.55 -21.24
CA ALA A 28 5.36 5.09 -20.60
C ALA A 28 5.55 5.26 -19.09
N GLU A 29 6.15 4.27 -18.42
CA GLU A 29 6.45 4.37 -16.99
C GLU A 29 7.48 5.45 -16.71
N ARG A 30 8.56 5.54 -17.50
CA ARG A 30 9.56 6.62 -17.38
C ARG A 30 8.93 8.00 -17.52
N ALA A 31 8.03 8.18 -18.48
CA ALA A 31 7.33 9.45 -18.69
C ALA A 31 6.46 9.83 -17.47
N ILE A 32 5.81 8.86 -16.83
CA ILE A 32 5.02 9.10 -15.61
C ILE A 32 5.93 9.45 -14.43
N LEU A 33 7.03 8.72 -14.23
CA LEU A 33 7.99 9.01 -13.18
C LEU A 33 8.53 10.45 -13.32
N ALA A 34 8.96 10.82 -14.54
CA ALA A 34 9.47 12.16 -14.83
C ALA A 34 8.41 13.26 -14.63
N ARG A 35 7.15 12.99 -15.01
CA ARG A 35 6.04 13.95 -14.84
C ARG A 35 5.74 14.26 -13.37
N HIS A 36 5.96 13.30 -12.49
CA HIS A 36 5.62 13.38 -11.07
C HIS A 36 6.85 13.48 -10.14
N ASP A 37 8.04 13.79 -10.70
CA ASP A 37 9.31 13.87 -9.97
C ASP A 37 9.62 12.64 -9.10
N VAL A 38 9.25 11.46 -9.60
CA VAL A 38 9.48 10.19 -8.90
C VAL A 38 10.90 9.72 -9.19
N VAL A 39 11.67 9.52 -8.12
CA VAL A 39 13.07 9.11 -8.22
C VAL A 39 13.16 7.59 -8.42
N ASP A 40 13.87 7.15 -9.46
CA ASP A 40 14.15 5.72 -9.71
C ASP A 40 15.28 5.22 -8.80
N ALA A 41 14.92 4.73 -7.60
CA ALA A 41 15.85 4.19 -6.61
C ALA A 41 16.19 2.71 -6.84
N ALA A 42 15.44 2.01 -7.70
CA ALA A 42 15.65 0.59 -7.97
C ALA A 42 17.03 0.30 -8.59
N ARG A 43 17.63 1.27 -9.31
CA ARG A 43 18.94 1.11 -9.97
C ARG A 43 20.10 0.86 -9.01
N SER A 44 20.00 1.29 -7.75
CA SER A 44 21.03 1.07 -6.74
C SER A 44 20.89 -0.27 -6.02
N ILE A 45 19.78 -0.99 -6.21
CA ILE A 45 19.46 -2.20 -5.46
C ILE A 45 20.06 -3.42 -6.15
N ARG A 46 21.02 -4.09 -5.49
CA ARG A 46 21.66 -5.33 -6.00
C ARG A 46 21.46 -6.51 -5.05
N SER A 47 21.06 -6.23 -3.81
CA SER A 47 20.85 -7.21 -2.76
C SER A 47 19.66 -6.84 -1.87
N PHE A 48 19.20 -7.78 -1.05
CA PHE A 48 18.21 -7.52 -0.01
C PHE A 48 18.70 -6.55 1.07
N ALA A 49 20.01 -6.51 1.31
CA ALA A 49 20.62 -5.54 2.22
C ALA A 49 20.46 -4.11 1.67
N ASP A 50 20.75 -3.90 0.38
CA ASP A 50 20.56 -2.58 -0.24
C ASP A 50 19.08 -2.16 -0.22
N LEU A 51 18.17 -3.11 -0.45
CA LEU A 51 16.74 -2.85 -0.34
C LEU A 51 16.36 -2.46 1.09
N ALA A 52 16.87 -3.17 2.11
CA ALA A 52 16.64 -2.89 3.52
C ALA A 52 17.11 -1.47 3.88
N ASP A 53 18.32 -1.10 3.47
CA ASP A 53 18.91 0.21 3.72
C ASP A 53 18.06 1.34 3.12
N ILE A 54 17.50 1.12 1.92
CA ILE A 54 16.62 2.11 1.29
C ILE A 54 15.27 2.18 2.00
N VAL A 55 14.60 1.06 2.25
CA VAL A 55 13.24 1.09 2.84
C VAL A 55 13.24 1.62 4.26
N MET A 56 14.31 1.45 5.02
CA MET A 56 14.47 2.03 6.36
C MET A 56 14.57 3.57 6.37
N GLN A 57 14.85 4.19 5.21
CA GLN A 57 14.88 5.64 5.05
C GLN A 57 13.54 6.21 4.57
N LEU A 58 12.55 5.36 4.30
CA LEU A 58 11.23 5.77 3.80
C LEU A 58 10.21 5.80 4.94
N ASP A 59 9.32 6.79 4.91
CA ASP A 59 8.22 6.90 5.89
C ASP A 59 7.13 5.82 5.68
N LEU A 60 6.96 5.39 4.42
CA LEU A 60 5.94 4.43 4.01
C LEU A 60 6.36 3.73 2.71
N VAL A 61 6.17 2.41 2.66
CA VAL A 61 6.33 1.62 1.43
C VAL A 61 4.97 1.17 0.90
N ILE A 62 4.70 1.46 -0.36
CA ILE A 62 3.49 0.97 -1.06
C ILE A 62 3.93 -0.07 -2.09
N THR A 63 3.43 -1.30 -1.98
CA THR A 63 3.84 -2.40 -2.86
C THR A 63 2.74 -3.45 -3.03
N ILE A 64 2.92 -4.41 -3.93
CA ILE A 64 2.11 -5.63 -4.01
C ILE A 64 2.65 -6.69 -3.03
N ASP A 65 1.93 -7.80 -2.86
CA ASP A 65 2.40 -8.95 -2.06
C ASP A 65 3.66 -9.57 -2.71
N SER A 66 4.81 -9.09 -2.27
CA SER A 66 6.12 -9.31 -2.90
C SER A 66 7.23 -9.21 -1.86
N ALA A 67 8.46 -9.56 -2.27
CA ALA A 67 9.65 -9.51 -1.42
C ALA A 67 9.80 -8.21 -0.58
N PRO A 68 9.65 -7.00 -1.15
CA PRO A 68 9.66 -5.76 -0.38
C PRO A 68 8.60 -5.69 0.73
N ALA A 69 7.41 -6.25 0.53
CA ALA A 69 6.34 -6.22 1.51
C ALA A 69 6.71 -7.01 2.78
N HIS A 70 7.22 -8.24 2.58
CA HIS A 70 7.67 -9.08 3.69
C HIS A 70 8.90 -8.51 4.38
N LEU A 71 9.83 -7.92 3.62
CA LEU A 71 11.01 -7.27 4.19
C LEU A 71 10.63 -6.10 5.09
N CYS A 72 9.72 -5.22 4.64
CA CYS A 72 9.25 -4.10 5.47
C CYS A 72 8.56 -4.61 6.74
N GLY A 73 7.75 -5.66 6.63
CA GLY A 73 7.12 -6.29 7.80
C GLY A 73 8.11 -6.91 8.79
N ALA A 74 9.27 -7.38 8.33
CA ALA A 74 10.34 -7.89 9.19
C ALA A 74 11.19 -6.78 9.84
N LEU A 75 11.30 -5.62 9.17
CA LEU A 75 12.09 -4.46 9.62
C LEU A 75 11.27 -3.43 10.41
N ASP A 76 10.00 -3.72 10.69
CA ASP A 76 9.06 -2.78 11.34
C ASP A 76 8.90 -1.44 10.58
N VAL A 77 9.02 -1.50 9.25
CA VAL A 77 8.80 -0.33 8.37
C VAL A 77 7.32 -0.30 7.96
N PRO A 78 6.63 0.86 8.05
CA PRO A 78 5.24 1.00 7.62
C PRO A 78 5.05 0.59 6.16
N VAL A 79 4.12 -0.34 5.90
CA VAL A 79 3.87 -0.89 4.57
C VAL A 79 2.37 -0.99 4.24
N TRP A 80 2.00 -0.54 3.04
CA TRP A 80 0.67 -0.74 2.45
C TRP A 80 0.75 -1.72 1.27
N THR A 81 0.10 -2.87 1.42
CA THR A 81 0.07 -3.91 0.39
C THR A 81 -1.19 -3.79 -0.49
N LEU A 82 -0.99 -3.54 -1.78
CA LEU A 82 -2.03 -3.52 -2.80
C LEU A 82 -2.47 -4.96 -3.10
N LEU A 83 -3.65 -5.33 -2.59
CA LEU A 83 -4.23 -6.65 -2.83
C LEU A 83 -5.09 -6.62 -4.10
N ALA A 84 -4.85 -7.59 -4.98
CA ALA A 84 -5.72 -7.80 -6.13
C ALA A 84 -7.12 -8.18 -5.65
N ARG A 85 -8.16 -7.69 -6.33
CA ARG A 85 -9.54 -8.11 -6.08
C ARG A 85 -9.66 -9.59 -6.44
N VAL A 86 -9.63 -10.45 -5.43
CA VAL A 86 -9.89 -11.88 -5.59
C VAL A 86 -11.38 -12.05 -5.88
N HIS A 87 -11.74 -12.62 -7.03
CA HIS A 87 -13.12 -13.06 -7.25
C HIS A 87 -13.43 -14.16 -6.24
N ALA A 88 -14.44 -13.95 -5.40
CA ALA A 88 -14.87 -14.92 -4.41
C ALA A 88 -15.47 -16.16 -5.09
N CYS A 89 -14.61 -17.11 -5.49
CA CYS A 89 -15.00 -18.45 -5.88
C CYS A 89 -13.91 -19.42 -5.44
N THR A 90 -13.94 -19.79 -4.16
CA THR A 90 -13.93 -21.18 -3.66
C THR A 90 -13.84 -21.13 -2.14
N ARG A 91 -14.83 -21.74 -1.51
CA ARG A 91 -15.05 -22.04 -0.10
C ARG A 91 -13.76 -22.21 0.73
N ALA A 92 -13.29 -21.13 1.36
CA ALA A 92 -12.50 -21.19 2.59
C ALA A 92 -13.18 -20.33 3.64
N ARG A 93 -13.88 -21.00 4.55
CA ARG A 93 -14.38 -20.41 5.79
C ARG A 93 -13.17 -20.07 6.67
N LEU A 94 -12.56 -18.92 6.44
CA LEU A 94 -11.57 -18.39 7.36
C LEU A 94 -12.31 -17.63 8.46
N ALA A 95 -12.29 -18.22 9.65
CA ALA A 95 -12.72 -17.57 10.87
C ALA A 95 -11.95 -16.24 11.02
N LEU A 96 -12.68 -15.16 11.34
CA LEU A 96 -12.10 -13.95 11.92
C LEU A 96 -11.51 -14.31 13.28
N GLY A 97 -10.29 -14.84 13.27
CA GLY A 97 -9.46 -15.07 14.43
C GLY A 97 -8.25 -14.16 14.33
N ARG A 98 -8.22 -13.10 15.14
CA ARG A 98 -6.98 -12.35 15.43
C ARG A 98 -5.93 -13.35 15.89
N ARG A 99 -4.81 -13.47 15.16
CA ARG A 99 -3.56 -13.93 15.77
C ARG A 99 -2.52 -12.83 15.68
N ARG A 100 -2.31 -12.20 16.85
CA ARG A 100 -1.05 -11.56 17.21
C ARG A 100 0.01 -12.66 17.24
N ALA A 101 1.16 -12.44 16.61
CA ALA A 101 2.40 -12.95 17.17
C ALA A 101 2.85 -11.90 18.19
N THR A 102 2.71 -12.21 19.47
CA THR A 102 3.38 -11.53 20.59
C THR A 102 4.89 -11.56 20.32
N HIS A 103 5.65 -10.50 20.56
CA HIS A 103 6.06 -10.05 21.90
C HIS A 103 5.74 -8.55 22.04
N ASP A 104 4.60 -8.23 22.64
CA ASP A 104 4.48 -7.84 24.06
C ASP A 104 5.21 -6.54 24.42
N ALA A 105 4.62 -5.43 23.98
CA ALA A 105 4.57 -4.21 24.76
C ALA A 105 3.23 -3.55 24.47
N ALA A 106 2.39 -3.45 25.49
CA ALA A 106 1.17 -2.70 25.47
C ALA A 106 1.45 -1.28 24.97
N LEU A 107 0.88 -0.88 23.84
CA LEU A 107 0.56 0.50 23.51
C LEU A 107 -0.51 0.47 22.42
N SER A 108 -1.62 1.14 22.69
CA SER A 108 -2.59 1.59 21.71
C SER A 108 -1.87 2.42 20.66
N VAL A 109 -1.51 1.81 19.53
CA VAL A 109 -1.10 2.55 18.34
C VAL A 109 -2.38 2.92 17.59
N ASP A 110 -2.83 4.14 17.85
CA ASP A 110 -3.63 4.90 16.90
C ASP A 110 -2.94 4.74 15.54
N ALA A 111 -3.65 4.15 14.58
CA ALA A 111 -3.21 4.20 13.19
C ALA A 111 -2.93 5.68 12.86
N PRO A 112 -1.78 6.04 12.25
CA PRO A 112 -1.55 7.42 11.86
C PRO A 112 -2.72 7.84 10.96
N VAL A 113 -3.52 8.76 11.50
CA VAL A 113 -4.58 9.41 10.74
C VAL A 113 -3.88 10.13 9.60
N PRO A 114 -4.26 9.89 8.33
CA PRO A 114 -3.63 10.57 7.21
C PRO A 114 -3.78 12.09 7.40
N PRO A 115 -2.76 12.89 7.04
CA PRO A 115 -2.85 14.35 7.11
C PRO A 115 -4.11 14.82 6.36
N GLU A 116 -4.83 15.77 6.96
CA GLU A 116 -6.15 16.23 6.51
C GLU A 116 -6.10 16.79 5.07
N GLY A 117 -6.30 15.92 4.09
CA GLY A 117 -6.35 16.32 2.67
C GLY A 117 -7.13 15.37 1.77
N ILE A 118 -7.33 14.11 2.17
CA ILE A 118 -8.01 13.09 1.34
C ILE A 118 -9.39 12.78 1.93
N ARG A 119 -10.25 13.80 2.00
CA ARG A 119 -11.69 13.64 2.30
C ARG A 119 -12.53 14.15 1.13
N ARG A 120 -12.77 13.30 0.13
CA ARG A 120 -14.01 13.18 -0.66
C ARG A 120 -13.77 12.29 -1.87
N LEU A 121 -14.43 11.14 -1.91
CA LEU A 121 -15.13 10.57 -3.08
C LEU A 121 -15.77 9.22 -2.67
N ALA A 122 -16.72 9.29 -1.75
CA ALA A 122 -17.69 8.21 -1.55
C ALA A 122 -19.03 8.83 -1.15
N ASN A 123 -19.73 9.41 -2.12
CA ASN A 123 -21.17 9.52 -2.01
C ASN A 123 -21.81 9.48 -3.40
N ARG A 124 -22.50 8.37 -3.69
CA ARG A 124 -23.88 8.36 -4.19
C ARG A 124 -24.43 6.94 -4.23
N GLY A 125 -25.52 6.75 -3.48
CA GLY A 125 -26.65 5.94 -3.93
C GLY A 125 -26.74 4.50 -3.40
N GLY A 126 -27.65 4.27 -2.45
CA GLY A 126 -28.09 2.92 -2.10
C GLY A 126 -28.68 2.82 -0.71
N ARG A 127 -29.81 3.49 -0.45
CA ARG A 127 -30.64 3.16 0.71
C ARG A 127 -31.25 1.76 0.45
N SER A 128 -30.94 0.77 1.27
CA SER A 128 -31.86 -0.35 1.50
C SER A 128 -32.15 -0.43 2.99
N VAL A 129 -33.31 0.10 3.35
CA VAL A 129 -34.00 -0.24 4.60
C VAL A 129 -34.41 -1.70 4.48
N CYS A 130 -33.93 -2.57 5.38
CA CYS A 130 -34.52 -3.89 5.57
C CYS A 130 -35.04 -3.92 7.02
N GLY A 131 -36.34 -3.74 7.15
CA GLY A 131 -37.05 -3.84 8.41
C GLY A 131 -37.14 -5.30 8.86
N THR A 132 -36.77 -5.53 10.11
CA THR A 132 -37.13 -6.71 10.89
C THR A 132 -38.65 -6.79 11.05
N ARG A 133 -39.26 -7.86 10.56
CA ARG A 133 -40.52 -8.39 11.10
C ARG A 133 -40.34 -9.88 11.36
N ALA A 134 -40.44 -10.24 12.63
CA ALA A 134 -40.73 -11.59 13.09
C ALA A 134 -41.90 -11.47 14.06
N HIS A 135 -43.05 -12.01 13.67
CA HIS A 135 -44.13 -12.47 14.52
C HIS A 135 -44.61 -13.79 13.91
#